data_AF-A0A957C3E8-F1
#
_entry.id   AF-A0A957C3E8-F1
#
_cell.length_a   1.000
_cell.length_b   1.000
_cell.length_c   1.000
_cell.angle_alpha   90.00
_cell.angle_beta   90.00
_cell.angle_gamma   90.00
#
_symmetry.space_group_name_H-M   'P 1'
#
loop_
_entity.id
_entity.type
_entity.pdbx_description
1 polymer ?
#
loop_
_entity_poly.entity_id
_entity_poly.type
_entity_poly.pdbx_seq_one_letter_code
_entity_poly.pdbx_strand_id
1 'polypeptide(L)'
;DGCTLLNSTGGFLWNVPQSMIDDTFASACRVGISQEIEAGMGTYGPSVLVISCYEGYEPTLTLKAYDEHGKINELRFPQDYTPVTAPPAPTPEPTPICYYASPLNISFNSMTPLHPCLP
;
A
#
# COMPACT_ATOMS: atom_id res chain seq x y z
N ASP A 1 -8.88 2.17 6.52
CA ASP A 1 -7.78 2.68 7.37
C ASP A 1 -7.22 1.53 8.19
N GLY A 2 -5.91 1.41 8.29
CA GLY A 2 -5.20 0.28 8.90
C GLY A 2 -3.71 0.36 8.59
N CYS A 3 -2.97 -0.73 8.82
CA CYS A 3 -1.54 -0.77 8.50
C CYS A 3 -1.31 -1.33 7.10
N THR A 4 -0.86 -0.49 6.18
CA THR A 4 -0.47 -0.88 4.83
C THR A 4 1.05 -1.01 4.74
N LEU A 5 1.53 -2.15 4.24
CA LEU A 5 2.92 -2.29 3.85
C LEU A 5 3.08 -2.08 2.34
N LEU A 6 4.04 -1.22 2.00
CA LEU A 6 4.48 -0.96 0.64
C LEU A 6 5.94 -1.41 0.49
N ASN A 7 6.33 -1.80 -0.72
CA ASN A 7 7.74 -2.00 -1.05
C ASN A 7 8.46 -0.64 -1.24
N SER A 8 9.76 -0.68 -1.52
CA SER A 8 10.59 0.51 -1.71
C SER A 8 10.21 1.36 -2.93
N THR A 9 9.46 0.82 -3.89
CA THR A 9 8.95 1.54 -5.07
C THR A 9 7.53 2.06 -4.88
N GLY A 10 6.93 1.88 -3.69
CA GLY A 10 5.54 2.25 -3.39
C GLY A 10 4.51 1.21 -3.84
N GLY A 11 4.94 0.05 -4.34
CA GLY A 11 4.07 -1.06 -4.69
C GLY A 11 3.41 -1.68 -3.45
N PHE A 12 2.10 -1.90 -3.53
CA PHE A 12 1.33 -2.54 -2.47
C PHE A 12 1.78 -3.97 -2.23
N LEU A 13 1.99 -4.34 -0.95
CA LEU A 13 2.26 -5.72 -0.55
C LEU A 13 1.04 -6.31 0.17
N TRP A 14 0.60 -5.66 1.24
CA TRP A 14 -0.55 -6.10 2.02
C TRP A 14 -1.10 -4.98 2.91
N ASN A 15 -2.30 -5.20 3.43
CA ASN A 15 -2.94 -4.34 4.42
C ASN A 15 -3.54 -5.19 5.54
N VAL A 16 -3.32 -4.76 6.79
CA VAL A 16 -4.05 -5.25 7.96
C VAL A 16 -5.10 -4.20 8.32
N PRO A 17 -6.40 -4.56 8.33
CA PRO A 17 -7.47 -3.63 8.70
C PRO A 17 -7.34 -3.12 10.14
N GLN A 18 -7.68 -1.86 10.39
CA GLN A 18 -7.65 -1.28 11.74
C GLN A 18 -8.47 -2.11 12.75
N SER A 19 -9.64 -2.62 12.34
CA SER A 19 -10.48 -3.44 13.22
C SER A 19 -9.76 -4.68 13.74
N MET A 20 -8.94 -5.33 12.90
CA MET A 20 -8.16 -6.50 13.31
C MET A 20 -7.05 -6.12 14.29
N ILE A 21 -6.43 -4.96 14.07
CA ILE A 21 -5.40 -4.41 14.97
C ILE A 21 -6.03 -4.09 16.33
N ASP A 22 -7.18 -3.44 16.35
CA ASP A 22 -7.92 -3.06 17.56
C ASP A 22 -8.38 -4.28 18.35
N ASP A 23 -8.98 -5.27 17.67
CA ASP A 23 -9.43 -6.53 18.29
C ASP A 23 -8.25 -7.28 18.92
N THR A 24 -7.11 -7.31 18.23
CA THR A 24 -5.91 -7.98 18.73
C THR A 24 -5.29 -7.20 19.89
N PHE A 25 -5.28 -5.86 19.85
CA PHE A 25 -4.87 -5.03 20.98
C PHE A 25 -5.74 -5.27 22.21
N ALA A 26 -7.07 -5.24 22.05
CA ALA A 26 -8.00 -5.49 23.13
C ALA A 26 -7.80 -6.88 23.73
N SER A 27 -7.62 -7.89 22.88
CA SER A 27 -7.35 -9.27 23.31
C SER A 27 -6.03 -9.38 24.09
N ALA A 28 -4.92 -8.92 23.50
CA ALA A 28 -3.58 -9.03 24.07
C ALA A 28 -3.44 -8.25 25.39
N CYS A 29 -3.98 -7.02 25.44
CA CYS A 29 -3.94 -6.17 26.62
C CYS A 29 -4.84 -6.67 27.74
N ARG A 30 -5.96 -7.34 27.43
CA ARG A 30 -6.81 -7.93 28.47
C ARG A 30 -6.10 -9.04 29.26
N VAL A 31 -5.22 -9.79 28.61
CA VAL A 31 -4.52 -10.94 29.23
C VAL A 31 -3.04 -10.66 29.51
N GLY A 32 -2.54 -9.49 29.15
CA GLY A 32 -1.17 -9.07 29.45
C GLY A 32 -0.08 -9.76 28.62
N ILE A 33 -0.35 -10.11 27.35
CA ILE A 33 0.57 -10.88 26.51
C ILE A 33 1.03 -10.12 25.25
N SER A 34 1.95 -10.73 24.50
CA SER A 34 2.22 -10.37 23.11
C SER A 34 1.49 -11.31 22.16
N GLN A 35 0.95 -10.75 21.08
CA GLN A 35 0.20 -11.47 20.07
C GLN A 35 0.63 -11.03 18.66
N GLU A 36 0.81 -11.99 17.77
CA GLU A 36 1.15 -11.75 16.36
C GLU A 36 -0.12 -11.68 15.50
N ILE A 37 -0.13 -10.73 14.57
CA ILE A 37 -1.06 -10.66 13.46
C ILE A 37 -0.26 -11.07 12.23
N GLU A 38 -0.66 -12.18 11.62
CA GLU A 38 -0.06 -12.64 10.37
C GLU A 38 -0.31 -11.59 9.28
N ALA A 39 0.75 -10.89 8.89
CA ALA A 39 0.64 -9.71 8.03
C ALA A 39 0.95 -10.01 6.55
N GLY A 40 1.54 -11.18 6.25
CA GLY A 40 1.75 -11.66 4.88
C GLY A 40 3.19 -11.52 4.39
N MET A 41 3.40 -11.47 3.08
CA MET A 41 4.73 -11.45 2.47
C MET A 41 5.25 -10.03 2.24
N GLY A 42 6.44 -9.75 2.75
CA GLY A 42 7.25 -8.58 2.43
C GLY A 42 8.09 -8.79 1.17
N THR A 43 8.86 -7.75 0.77
CA THR A 43 9.73 -7.79 -0.42
C THR A 43 10.77 -8.92 -0.38
N TYR A 44 11.33 -9.21 0.80
CA TYR A 44 12.44 -10.15 0.96
C TYR A 44 12.10 -11.38 1.82
N GLY A 45 10.84 -11.57 2.19
CA GLY A 45 10.43 -12.67 3.06
C GLY A 45 9.13 -12.38 3.81
N PRO A 46 8.69 -13.31 4.68
CA PRO A 46 7.48 -13.13 5.47
C PRO A 46 7.59 -11.93 6.42
N SER A 47 6.46 -11.31 6.70
CA SER A 47 6.37 -10.16 7.60
C SER A 47 5.19 -10.31 8.55
N VAL A 48 5.36 -9.83 9.77
CA VAL A 48 4.35 -9.94 10.83
C VAL A 48 4.19 -8.62 11.56
N LEU A 49 2.97 -8.33 11.99
CA LEU A 49 2.70 -7.28 12.97
C LEU A 49 2.61 -7.93 14.34
N VAL A 50 3.25 -7.34 15.34
CA VAL A 50 3.28 -7.87 16.70
C VAL A 50 2.77 -6.82 17.64
N ILE A 51 1.74 -7.17 18.40
CA ILE A 51 1.23 -6.36 19.49
C ILE A 51 1.84 -6.87 20.78
N SER A 52 2.31 -5.97 21.63
CA SER A 52 2.81 -6.30 22.96
C SER A 52 2.06 -5.48 24.00
N CYS A 53 1.47 -6.14 24.99
CA CYS A 53 0.74 -5.49 26.08
C CYS A 53 1.13 -6.06 27.47
N TYR A 54 2.41 -6.26 27.73
CA TYR A 54 2.86 -6.78 29.02
C TYR A 54 2.54 -5.81 30.16
N GLU A 55 2.11 -6.34 31.32
CA GLU A 55 1.81 -5.54 32.50
C GLU A 55 3.03 -4.71 32.93
N GLY A 56 2.82 -3.41 33.16
CA GLY A 56 3.89 -2.46 33.51
C GLY A 56 4.67 -1.87 32.33
N TYR A 57 4.34 -2.24 31.09
CA TYR A 57 4.91 -1.65 29.88
C TYR A 57 3.84 -0.94 29.05
N GLU A 58 4.25 0.11 28.33
CA GLU A 58 3.38 0.75 27.35
C GLU A 58 3.08 -0.22 26.21
N PRO A 59 1.82 -0.38 25.80
CA PRO A 59 1.50 -1.29 24.71
C PRO A 59 2.07 -0.80 23.37
N THR A 60 2.45 -1.73 22.49
CA THR A 60 3.22 -1.40 21.29
C THR A 60 2.75 -2.19 20.08
N LEU A 61 2.82 -1.56 18.90
CA LEU A 61 2.70 -2.24 17.62
C LEU A 61 4.08 -2.29 16.94
N THR A 62 4.52 -3.47 16.54
CA THR A 62 5.84 -3.68 15.94
C THR A 62 5.72 -4.45 14.63
N LEU A 63 6.26 -3.93 13.53
CA LEU A 63 6.45 -4.68 12.30
C LEU A 63 7.78 -5.43 12.37
N LYS A 64 7.77 -6.73 12.10
CA LYS A 64 8.98 -7.54 11.86
C LYS A 64 9.01 -7.98 10.40
N ALA A 65 10.09 -7.70 9.69
CA ALA A 65 10.25 -8.06 8.28
C ALA A 65 11.71 -8.34 7.93
N TYR A 66 11.93 -9.14 6.88
CA TYR A 66 13.26 -9.46 6.38
C TYR A 66 13.80 -8.36 5.45
N ASP A 67 15.11 -8.12 5.51
CA ASP A 67 15.87 -7.39 4.49
C ASP A 67 16.46 -8.31 3.42
N GLU A 68 17.15 -7.70 2.45
CA GLU A 68 17.78 -8.38 1.32
C GLU A 68 18.87 -9.39 1.70
N HIS A 69 19.39 -9.33 2.94
CA HIS A 69 20.37 -10.25 3.47
C HIS A 69 19.73 -11.35 4.33
N GLY A 70 18.40 -11.39 4.41
CA GLY A 70 17.67 -12.35 5.23
C GLY A 70 17.73 -12.04 6.73
N LYS A 71 18.10 -10.82 7.12
CA LYS A 71 18.06 -10.39 8.52
C LYS A 71 16.68 -9.80 8.84
N ILE A 72 16.16 -10.13 10.01
CA ILE A 72 14.93 -9.54 10.55
C ILE A 72 15.22 -8.14 11.08
N ASN A 73 14.43 -7.17 10.64
CA ASN A 73 14.40 -5.81 11.16
C ASN A 73 13.04 -5.53 11.80
N GLU A 74 13.05 -4.73 12.86
CA GLU A 74 11.87 -4.39 13.64
C GLU A 74 11.59 -2.88 13.58
N LEU A 75 10.36 -2.50 13.26
CA LEU A 75 9.87 -1.12 13.32
C LEU A 75 8.77 -1.04 14.38
N ARG A 76 9.01 -0.26 15.43
CA ARG A 76 8.04 0.00 16.49
C ARG A 76 7.26 1.26 16.18
N PHE A 77 5.94 1.16 16.19
CA PHE A 77 5.01 2.26 16.03
C PHE A 77 4.50 2.70 17.40
N PRO A 78 4.48 4.02 17.66
CA PRO A 78 3.87 4.54 18.88
C PRO A 78 2.32 4.48 18.76
N GLN A 79 1.62 4.38 19.88
CA GLN A 79 0.15 4.23 19.88
C GLN A 79 -0.59 5.50 19.47
N ASP A 80 0.07 6.66 19.55
CA ASP A 80 -0.46 7.97 19.18
C ASP A 80 -0.28 8.28 17.68
N TYR A 81 0.06 7.27 16.87
CA TYR A 81 0.34 7.46 15.45
C TYR A 81 -0.88 8.03 14.71
N THR A 82 -0.81 9.31 14.35
CA THR A 82 -1.70 9.91 13.38
C THR A 82 -1.34 9.37 11.99
N PRO A 83 -2.32 8.88 11.19
CA PRO A 83 -2.05 8.37 9.85
C PRO A 83 -1.26 9.39 9.03
N VAL A 84 -0.07 9.00 8.53
CA VAL A 84 0.58 9.79 7.48
C VAL A 84 -0.29 9.63 6.25
N THR A 85 -1.10 10.65 5.98
CA THR A 85 -1.86 10.71 4.72
C THR A 85 -0.80 10.87 3.64
N ALA A 86 -0.46 9.77 2.95
CA ALA A 86 0.33 9.86 1.74
C ALA A 86 -0.37 10.88 0.82
N PRO A 87 0.36 11.85 0.23
CA PRO A 87 -0.22 12.71 -0.78
C PRO A 87 -0.93 11.81 -1.80
N PRO A 88 -2.18 12.12 -2.19
CA PRO A 88 -2.86 11.34 -3.21
C PRO A 88 -1.92 11.22 -4.41
N ALA A 89 -1.69 9.98 -4.85
CA ALA A 89 -0.89 9.73 -6.05
C ALA A 89 -1.42 10.66 -7.16
N PRO A 90 -0.53 11.35 -7.89
CA PRO A 90 -0.97 12.25 -8.95
C PRO A 90 -1.93 11.47 -9.85
N THR A 91 -3.13 12.01 -10.01
CA THR A 91 -4.13 11.44 -10.91
C THR A 91 -3.45 11.27 -12.26
N PRO A 92 -3.46 10.05 -12.86
CA PRO A 92 -2.93 9.89 -14.21
C PRO A 92 -3.66 10.89 -15.09
N GLU A 93 -2.89 11.83 -15.64
CA GLU A 93 -3.38 12.81 -16.60
C GLU A 93 -4.11 12.03 -17.70
N PRO A 94 -5.34 12.38 -18.07
CA PRO A 94 -6.07 11.65 -19.08
C PRO A 94 -5.22 11.64 -20.35
N THR A 95 -4.70 10.47 -20.71
CA THR A 95 -4.05 10.27 -21.99
C THR A 95 -5.04 10.71 -23.06
N PRO A 96 -4.66 11.64 -23.95
CA PRO A 96 -5.55 12.07 -25.01
C PRO A 96 -5.96 10.82 -25.80
N ILE A 97 -7.24 10.49 -25.71
CA ILE A 97 -7.87 9.46 -26.52
C ILE A 97 -7.74 9.96 -27.96
N CYS A 98 -6.76 9.45 -28.69
CA CYS A 98 -6.75 9.53 -30.13
C CYS A 98 -7.99 8.78 -30.60
N TYR A 99 -9.06 9.54 -30.89
CA TYR A 99 -10.18 9.03 -31.67
C TYR A 99 -9.60 8.60 -33.01
N TYR A 100 -9.35 7.29 -33.16
CA TYR A 100 -9.32 6.70 -34.49
C TYR A 100 -10.70 6.93 -35.06
N ALA A 101 -10.81 7.92 -35.95
CA ALA A 101 -11.96 8.09 -36.79
C ALA A 101 -12.05 6.83 -37.66
N SER A 102 -12.81 5.84 -37.20
CA SER A 102 -13.34 4.80 -38.09
C SER A 102 -14.07 5.53 -39.21
N PRO A 103 -13.69 5.35 -40.48
CA PRO A 103 -14.36 6.06 -41.56
C PRO A 103 -15.80 5.57 -41.66
N LEU A 104 -16.72 6.43 -41.22
CA LEU A 104 -18.11 6.38 -41.60
C LEU A 104 -18.17 6.58 -43.12
N ASN A 105 -18.74 5.58 -43.78
CA ASN A 105 -18.93 5.50 -45.21
C ASN A 105 -19.77 6.71 -45.71
N ILE A 106 -19.12 7.80 -46.13
CA ILE A 106 -19.75 8.88 -46.90
C ILE A 106 -18.85 9.24 -48.08
N SER A 107 -19.49 9.14 -49.24
CA SER A 107 -19.03 9.33 -50.61
C SER A 107 -18.47 10.74 -50.90
N PHE A 108 -17.31 10.77 -51.57
CA PHE A 108 -16.80 11.76 -52.54
C PHE A 108 -16.89 13.27 -52.23
N ASN A 109 -15.75 13.92 -51.95
CA ASN A 109 -14.99 14.71 -52.93
C ASN A 109 -13.77 15.45 -52.34
N SER A 110 -12.69 15.45 -53.12
CA SER A 110 -11.51 16.31 -53.07
C SER A 110 -10.48 16.11 -51.95
N MET A 111 -9.42 15.38 -52.29
CA MET A 111 -8.16 15.25 -51.58
C MET A 111 -7.46 16.60 -51.38
N THR A 112 -6.95 16.86 -50.17
CA THR A 112 -5.69 17.61 -49.96
C THR A 112 -5.03 17.14 -48.66
N PRO A 113 -3.69 17.14 -48.59
CA PRO A 113 -2.94 16.12 -47.85
C PRO A 113 -2.74 16.42 -46.37
N LEU A 114 -2.72 15.33 -45.61
CA LEU A 114 -2.24 15.21 -44.23
C LEU A 114 -0.84 15.82 -44.09
N HIS A 115 -0.66 16.74 -43.15
CA HIS A 115 0.66 16.96 -42.56
C HIS A 115 0.83 16.01 -41.37
N PRO A 116 1.97 15.32 -41.27
CA PRO A 116 2.22 14.31 -40.26
C PRO A 116 2.48 14.94 -38.90
N CYS A 117 1.98 14.27 -37.85
CA CYS A 117 2.51 14.41 -36.51
C CYS A 117 4.04 14.20 -36.57
N LEU A 118 4.79 15.18 -36.06
CA LEU A 118 6.21 15.06 -35.78
C LEU A 118 6.38 14.92 -34.25
N PRO A 119 7.46 14.25 -33.80
CA PRO A 119 7.60 13.64 -32.47
C PRO A 119 7.65 14.64 -31.32
#